data_AF-A0A2M7AUZ7-F1
#
_entry.id   AF-A0A2M7AUZ7-F1
#
_cell.length_a   1.000
_cell.length_b   1.000
_cell.length_c   1.000
_cell.angle_alpha   90.00
_cell.angle_beta   90.00
_cell.angle_gamma   90.00
#
_symmetry.space_group_name_H-M   'P 1'
#
loop_
_entity.id
_entity.type
_entity.pdbx_description
1 polymer ?
#
loop_
_entity_poly.entity_id
_entity_poly.type
_entity_poly.pdbx_seq_one_letter_code
_entity_poly.pdbx_strand_id
1 'polypeptide(L)' 'MIKLIKSTFYEEKKTKSALTNFINKAKILSFGPECMKFEEKFSQYQKRKYT' A
#
# COMPACT_ATOMS: atom_id res chain seq x y z
N MET A 1 5.12 -15.46 24.86
CA MET A 1 5.05 -13.99 25.00
C MET A 1 5.15 -13.39 23.60
N ILE A 2 4.09 -12.75 23.10
CA ILE A 2 4.09 -12.14 21.76
C ILE A 2 4.99 -10.90 21.82
N LYS A 3 6.04 -10.85 20.99
CA LYS A 3 6.94 -9.71 20.92
C LYS A 3 6.22 -8.56 20.20
N LEU A 4 6.25 -7.36 20.79
CA LEU A 4 5.78 -6.16 20.11
C LEU A 4 6.67 -5.86 18.91
N ILE A 5 6.05 -5.64 17.76
CA ILE A 5 6.73 -5.23 16.54
C ILE A 5 7.14 -3.77 16.71
N LYS A 6 8.44 -3.48 16.56
CA LYS A 6 9.00 -2.12 16.66
C LYS A 6 9.03 -1.37 15.32
N SER A 7 8.77 -2.07 14.22
CA SER A 7 8.69 -1.46 12.88
C SER A 7 7.30 -0.89 12.65
N THR A 8 7.23 0.24 11.96
CA THR A 8 5.97 0.89 11.59
C THR A 8 5.32 0.17 10.40
N PHE A 9 6.14 -0.32 9.47
CA PHE A 9 5.69 -0.92 8.23
C PHE A 9 6.16 -2.37 8.11
N TYR A 10 5.31 -3.21 7.51
CA TYR A 10 5.73 -4.49 6.95
C TYR A 10 6.78 -4.22 5.85
N GLU A 11 7.86 -4.99 5.84
CA GLU A 11 9.02 -4.76 4.95
C GLU A 11 9.56 -3.30 5.00
N GLU A 12 9.73 -2.75 6.21
CA GLU A 12 10.10 -1.35 6.52
C GLU A 12 10.92 -0.61 5.45
N LYS A 13 12.08 -1.15 5.06
CA LYS A 13 12.98 -0.52 4.08
C LYS A 13 12.33 -0.34 2.71
N LYS A 14 11.63 -1.37 2.23
CA LYS A 14 10.95 -1.38 0.92
C LYS A 14 9.76 -0.44 0.95
N THR A 15 8.95 -0.50 2.01
CA THR A 15 7.77 0.36 2.15
C THR A 15 8.15 1.84 2.24
N LYS A 16 9.19 2.18 3.01
CA LYS A 16 9.73 3.55 3.06
C LYS A 16 10.16 4.05 1.68
N SER A 17 10.94 3.25 0.95
CA SER A 17 11.40 3.61 -0.39
C SER A 17 10.23 3.86 -1.36
N ALA A 18 9.22 2.99 -1.36
CA ALA A 18 8.03 3.14 -2.17
C ALA A 18 7.23 4.40 -1.80
N LEU A 19 7.05 4.66 -0.50
CA LEU A 19 6.31 5.82 -0.01
C LEU A 19 7.02 7.14 -0.34
N THR A 20 8.34 7.21 -0.15
CA THR A 20 9.14 8.37 -0.54
C THR A 20 9.06 8.62 -2.05
N ASN A 21 9.12 7.56 -2.86
CA ASN A 21 8.96 7.67 -4.31
C ASN A 21 7.57 8.19 -4.71
N PHE A 22 6.50 7.73 -4.02
CA PHE A 22 5.15 8.24 -4.23
C PHE A 22 5.09 9.73 -3.91
N ILE A 23 5.51 10.15 -2.71
CA ILE A 23 5.46 11.55 -2.26
C ILE A 23 6.22 12.47 -3.23
N ASN A 24 7.40 12.05 -3.69
CA ASN A 24 8.21 12.86 -4.60
C ASN A 24 7.62 13.00 -6.01
N LYS A 25 6.80 12.05 -6.47
CA LYS A 25 6.26 12.03 -7.83
C LYS A 25 4.79 12.42 -7.91
N ALA A 26 4.07 12.39 -6.79
CA ALA A 26 2.65 12.63 -6.75
C ALA A 26 2.34 14.11 -7.01
N LYS A 27 1.55 14.38 -8.05
CA LYS A 27 1.03 15.72 -8.34
C LYS A 27 0.10 16.22 -7.23
N ILE A 28 -0.66 15.32 -6.62
CA ILE A 28 -1.53 15.56 -5.48
C ILE A 28 -1.23 14.45 -4.47
N LEU A 29 -1.01 14.81 -3.19
CA LEU A 29 -0.76 13.86 -2.10
C LEU A 29 -2.04 13.13 -1.67
N SER A 30 -2.67 12.45 -2.62
CA SER A 30 -3.86 11.63 -2.43
C SER A 30 -3.57 10.20 -2.89
N PHE A 31 -3.94 9.25 -2.04
CA PHE A 31 -3.80 7.82 -2.32
C PHE A 31 -4.92 7.24 -3.18
N GLY A 32 -5.93 8.03 -3.57
CA GLY A 32 -7.11 7.54 -4.32
C GLY A 32 -6.77 6.61 -5.49
N PRO A 33 -5.86 6.99 -6.41
CA PRO A 33 -5.46 6.11 -7.51
C PRO A 33 -4.77 4.81 -7.06
N GLU A 34 -4.01 4.83 -5.97
CA GLU A 34 -3.36 3.63 -5.42
C GLU A 34 -4.35 2.74 -4.65
N CYS A 35 -5.34 3.33 -3.97
CA CYS A 35 -6.45 2.60 -3.35
C CYS A 35 -7.26 1.83 -4.39
N MET A 36 -7.66 2.49 -5.48
CA MET A 36 -8.38 1.84 -6.58
C MET A 36 -7.58 0.67 -7.17
N LYS A 37 -6.28 0.86 -7.46
CA LYS A 37 -5.41 -0.22 -7.95
C LYS A 37 -5.31 -1.38 -6.96
N PHE A 38 -5.26 -1.09 -5.66
CA PHE A 38 -5.24 -2.11 -4.63
C PHE A 38 -6.57 -2.89 -4.60
N GLU A 39 -7.69 -2.19 -4.58
CA GLU A 39 -9.03 -2.77 -4.53
C GLU A 39 -9.30 -3.67 -5.73
N GLU A 40 -8.96 -3.23 -6.95
CA GLU A 40 -9.10 -4.03 -8.17
C GLU A 40 -8.30 -5.32 -8.09
N LYS A 41 -7.02 -5.24 -7.71
CA LYS A 41 -6.14 -6.40 -7.57
C LYS A 41 -6.61 -7.34 -6.46
N PHE A 42 -7.09 -6.78 -5.36
CA PHE A 42 -7.58 -7.54 -4.23
C PHE A 42 -8.88 -8.28 -4.59
N SER A 43 -9.80 -7.61 -5.31
CA SER A 43 -11.02 -8.23 -5.82
C SER A 43 -10.71 -9.39 -6.76
N GLN A 44 -9.76 -9.21 -7.69
CA GLN A 44 -9.27 -10.27 -8.59
C GLN A 44 -8.64 -11.44 -7.82
N TYR A 45 -7.78 -11.15 -6.83
CA TYR A 45 -7.18 -12.17 -5.97
C TYR A 45 -8.24 -13.01 -5.24
N GLN A 46 -9.32 -12.36 -4.78
CA GLN A 46 -10.46 -13.00 -4.13
C GLN A 46 -11.46 -13.64 -5.11
N LYS A 47 -11.22 -13.56 -6.43
CA LYS A 47 -12.11 -14.03 -7.51
C LYS A 47 -13.51 -13.42 -7.42
N ARG A 48 -13.61 -12.15 -7.02
CA ARG A 48 -14.89 -11.44 -6.94
C ARG A 48 -15.26 -10.80 -8.28
N LYS A 49 -16.57 -10.67 -8.50
CA LYS A 49 -17.12 -10.13 -9.74
C LYS A 49 -17.02 -8.60 -9.82
N TYR A 50 -17.03 -7.92 -8.68
CA TYR A 50 -17.03 -6.45 -8.59
C TYR A 50 -15.95 -5.98 -7.63
N THR A 51 -15.46 -4.77 -7.90
CA THR A 51 -14.56 -4.01 -7.04
C THR A 51 -15.38 -2.92 -6.37
#